data_AF-A0A1Q7WUM8-F1
#
_entry.id   AF-A0A1Q7WUM8-F1
#
_cell.length_a   1.000
_cell.length_b   1.000
_cell.length_c   1.000
_cell.angle_alpha   90.00
_cell.angle_beta   90.00
_cell.angle_gamma   90.00
#
_symmetry.space_group_name_H-M   'P 1'
#
loop_
_entity.id
_entity.type
_entity.pdbx_description
1 polymer ?
#
loop_
_entity_poly.entity_id
_entity_poly.type
_entity_poly.pdbx_seq_one_letter_code
_entity_poly.pdbx_strand_id
1 'polypeptide(L)'
;MESDRRRAAKASLGDSLEQLWRIIDSRRNADPDTSYTAKLLMRGRRKAAQKLGEEAVEAVIEAVRHDNAALIGESADLLFHLFVLWASCGVTPSEVAAELMRREGTSGLDEKRNRKK
;
A
#
# COMPACT_ATOMS: atom_id res chain seq x y z
N MET A 1 -4.75 -24.78 8.17
CA MET A 1 -5.89 -24.42 7.28
C MET A 1 -7.05 -23.78 8.05
N GLU A 2 -7.65 -24.44 9.05
CA GLU A 2 -8.76 -23.84 9.82
C GLU A 2 -8.30 -22.76 10.83
N SER A 3 -7.07 -22.88 11.31
CA SER A 3 -6.37 -21.87 12.13
C SER A 3 -6.13 -20.55 11.39
N ASP A 4 -5.78 -20.61 10.10
CA ASP A 4 -5.51 -19.42 9.27
C ASP A 4 -6.78 -18.68 8.89
N ARG A 5 -7.88 -19.41 8.62
CA ARG A 5 -9.20 -18.81 8.36
C ARG A 5 -9.76 -18.10 9.60
N ARG A 6 -9.57 -18.65 10.80
CA ARG A 6 -9.95 -17.98 12.06
C ARG A 6 -9.10 -16.74 12.38
N ARG A 7 -7.85 -16.70 11.94
CA ARG A 7 -6.96 -15.53 12.10
C ARG A 7 -7.35 -14.38 11.15
N ALA A 8 -7.73 -14.72 9.92
CA ALA A 8 -8.22 -13.75 8.93
C ALA A 8 -9.56 -13.10 9.35
N ALA A 9 -10.44 -13.83 10.04
CA ALA A 9 -11.74 -13.33 10.49
C ALA A 9 -11.70 -12.27 11.61
N LYS A 10 -10.50 -11.88 12.10
CA LYS A 10 -10.34 -10.94 13.23
C LYS A 10 -9.26 -9.88 13.03
N ALA A 11 -8.49 -9.92 11.94
CA ALA A 11 -7.43 -8.95 11.69
C ALA A 11 -8.04 -7.68 11.08
N SER A 12 -7.75 -6.51 11.67
CA SER A 12 -8.10 -5.25 11.02
C SER A 12 -7.21 -5.02 9.80
N LEU A 13 -7.66 -4.14 8.89
CA LEU A 13 -6.80 -3.69 7.80
C LEU A 13 -5.51 -3.05 8.36
N GLY A 14 -5.60 -2.33 9.48
CA GLY A 14 -4.44 -1.75 10.17
C GLY A 14 -3.40 -2.78 10.57
N ASP A 15 -3.80 -3.85 11.26
CA ASP A 15 -2.90 -4.93 11.67
C ASP A 15 -2.22 -5.61 10.47
N SER A 16 -2.99 -5.78 9.40
CA SER A 16 -2.51 -6.39 8.15
C SER A 16 -1.46 -5.52 7.47
N LEU A 17 -1.69 -4.20 7.43
CA LEU A 17 -0.74 -3.23 6.87
C LEU A 17 0.53 -3.13 7.72
N GLU A 18 0.43 -3.16 9.05
CA GLU A 18 1.61 -3.16 9.91
C GLU A 18 2.49 -4.41 9.70
N GLN A 19 1.88 -5.59 9.64
CA GLN A 19 2.58 -6.84 9.33
C GLN A 19 3.20 -6.81 7.93
N LEU A 20 2.48 -6.26 6.95
CA LEU A 20 2.96 -6.10 5.57
C LEU A 20 4.21 -5.22 5.52
N TRP A 21 4.18 -4.07 6.21
CA TRP A 21 5.32 -3.17 6.28
C TRP A 21 6.54 -3.86 6.90
N ARG A 22 6.39 -4.54 8.05
CA ARG A 22 7.50 -5.26 8.69
C ARG A 22 8.14 -6.29 7.76
N ILE A 23 7.32 -7.01 7.00
CA ILE A 23 7.80 -7.98 6.01
C ILE A 23 8.58 -7.27 4.90
N ILE A 24 8.06 -6.17 4.34
CA ILE A 24 8.73 -5.43 3.27
C ILE A 24 10.06 -4.84 3.75
N ASP A 25 10.06 -4.23 4.93
CA ASP A 25 11.22 -3.58 5.52
C ASP A 25 12.34 -4.59 5.82
N SER A 26 11.99 -5.76 6.38
CA SER A 26 12.94 -6.86 6.61
C SER A 26 13.61 -7.40 5.33
N ARG A 27 13.03 -7.13 4.16
CA ARG A 27 13.53 -7.63 2.86
C ARG A 27 14.39 -6.64 2.09
N ARG A 28 14.68 -5.46 2.64
CA ARG A 28 15.54 -4.44 1.98
C ARG A 28 16.91 -4.97 1.56
N ASN A 29 17.49 -5.83 2.38
CA ASN A 29 18.82 -6.42 2.16
C ASN A 29 18.75 -7.94 1.92
N ALA A 30 17.55 -8.48 1.69
CA ALA A 30 17.39 -9.89 1.38
C ALA A 30 17.87 -10.17 -0.06
N ASP A 31 18.19 -11.43 -0.33
CA ASP A 31 18.64 -11.87 -1.65
C ASP A 31 17.50 -11.70 -2.69
N PRO A 32 17.69 -10.89 -3.76
CA PRO A 32 16.69 -10.68 -4.80
C PRO A 32 16.35 -11.93 -5.62
N ASP A 33 17.17 -12.98 -5.58
CA ASP A 33 16.89 -14.25 -6.26
C ASP A 33 15.92 -15.14 -5.46
N THR A 34 15.78 -14.89 -4.16
CA THR A 34 14.90 -15.65 -3.26
C THR A 34 13.66 -14.89 -2.82
N SER A 35 13.58 -13.58 -3.09
CA SER A 35 12.48 -12.72 -2.64
C SER A 35 12.01 -11.73 -3.70
N TYR A 36 10.74 -11.82 -4.07
CA TYR A 36 10.10 -10.88 -4.99
C TYR A 36 10.18 -9.43 -4.48
N THR A 37 9.95 -9.20 -3.19
CA THR A 37 10.07 -7.86 -2.60
C THR A 37 11.50 -7.33 -2.71
N ALA A 38 12.51 -8.14 -2.40
CA ALA A 38 13.90 -7.73 -2.54
C ALA A 38 14.26 -7.41 -4.00
N LYS A 39 13.76 -8.20 -4.95
CA LYS A 39 13.91 -7.95 -6.38
C LYS A 39 13.31 -6.62 -6.83
N LEU A 40 12.13 -6.26 -6.31
CA LEU A 40 11.50 -4.96 -6.59
C LEU A 40 12.31 -3.81 -5.99
N LEU A 41 12.76 -3.95 -4.74
CA LEU A 41 13.56 -2.93 -4.06
C LEU A 41 14.90 -2.71 -4.75
N MET A 42 15.57 -3.79 -5.18
CA MET A 42 16.80 -3.74 -5.98
C MET A 42 16.59 -3.00 -7.32
N ARG A 43 15.45 -3.22 -8.00
CA ARG A 43 15.10 -2.51 -9.23
C ARG A 43 14.78 -1.02 -9.01
N GLY A 44 14.65 -0.60 -7.75
CA GLY A 44 14.57 0.78 -7.34
C GLY A 44 13.25 1.49 -7.63
N ARG A 45 13.23 2.79 -7.32
CA ARG A 45 12.05 3.66 -7.32
C ARG A 45 11.24 3.61 -8.62
N ARG A 46 11.91 3.61 -9.77
CA ARG A 46 11.22 3.62 -11.08
C ARG A 46 10.36 2.37 -11.26
N LYS A 47 10.87 1.19 -10.93
CA LYS A 47 10.09 -0.05 -11.10
C LYS A 47 8.96 -0.14 -10.08
N ALA A 48 9.22 0.27 -8.82
CA ALA A 48 8.18 0.31 -7.80
C ALA A 48 7.03 1.25 -8.18
N ALA A 49 7.33 2.45 -8.69
CA ALA A 49 6.34 3.41 -9.16
C ALA A 49 5.55 2.89 -10.37
N GLN A 50 6.22 2.23 -11.32
CA GLN A 50 5.54 1.59 -12.44
C GLN A 50 4.52 0.56 -11.96
N LYS A 51 4.92 -0.35 -11.08
CA LYS A 51 4.01 -1.38 -10.55
C LYS A 51 2.83 -0.77 -9.81
N LEU A 52 3.06 0.22 -8.94
CA LEU A 52 1.97 0.94 -8.28
C LEU A 52 0.96 1.53 -9.29
N GLY A 53 1.46 2.10 -10.39
CA GLY A 53 0.60 2.64 -11.44
C GLY A 53 -0.23 1.57 -12.18
N GLU A 54 0.34 0.38 -12.41
CA GLU A 54 -0.37 -0.76 -13.01
C GLU A 54 -1.55 -1.18 -12.12
N GLU A 55 -1.29 -1.50 -10.84
CA GLU A 55 -2.34 -1.97 -9.90
C GLU A 55 -3.42 -0.90 -9.66
N ALA A 56 -3.05 0.39 -9.69
CA ALA A 56 -4.00 1.49 -9.56
C ALA A 56 -4.99 1.53 -10.73
N VAL A 57 -4.51 1.28 -11.94
CA VAL A 57 -5.37 1.22 -13.13
C VAL A 57 -6.22 -0.04 -13.11
N GLU A 58 -5.67 -1.17 -12.71
CA GLU A 58 -6.40 -2.45 -12.58
C GLU A 58 -7.53 -2.35 -11.55
N ALA A 59 -7.26 -1.81 -10.35
CA ALA A 59 -8.29 -1.56 -9.34
C ALA A 59 -9.42 -0.65 -9.86
N VAL A 60 -9.09 0.40 -10.61
CA VAL A 60 -10.10 1.28 -11.24
C VAL A 60 -10.94 0.51 -12.26
N ILE A 61 -10.32 -0.31 -13.10
CA ILE A 61 -11.01 -1.11 -14.11
C ILE A 61 -11.99 -2.08 -13.44
N GLU A 62 -11.56 -2.80 -12.40
CA GLU A 62 -12.41 -3.79 -11.73
C GLU A 62 -13.56 -3.15 -10.95
N ALA A 63 -13.35 -1.96 -10.38
CA ALA A 63 -14.42 -1.16 -9.81
C ALA A 63 -15.49 -0.77 -10.85
N VAL A 64 -15.05 -0.34 -12.05
CA VAL A 64 -15.97 0.01 -13.16
C VAL A 64 -16.70 -1.22 -13.70
N ARG A 65 -16.05 -2.39 -13.68
CA ARG A 65 -16.67 -3.68 -14.05
C ARG A 65 -17.65 -4.23 -13.02
N HIS A 66 -17.73 -3.61 -11.83
CA HIS A 66 -18.47 -4.13 -10.68
C HIS A 66 -18.01 -5.53 -10.24
N ASP A 67 -16.74 -5.88 -10.48
CA ASP A 67 -16.15 -7.12 -9.99
C ASP A 67 -15.50 -6.88 -8.62
N ASN A 68 -16.30 -7.08 -7.57
CA ASN A 68 -15.83 -6.87 -6.19
C ASN A 68 -14.73 -7.88 -5.80
N ALA A 69 -14.73 -9.09 -6.35
CA ALA A 69 -13.74 -10.10 -5.98
C ALA A 69 -12.37 -9.73 -6.57
N ALA A 70 -12.34 -9.32 -7.84
CA ALA A 70 -11.14 -8.81 -8.47
C ALA A 70 -10.67 -7.50 -7.81
N LEU A 71 -11.58 -6.55 -7.55
CA LEU A 71 -11.25 -5.29 -6.87
C LEU A 71 -10.58 -5.50 -5.50
N ILE A 72 -10.99 -6.49 -4.72
CA ILE A 72 -10.33 -6.83 -3.44
C ILE A 72 -8.87 -7.25 -3.67
N GLY A 73 -8.61 -8.07 -4.69
CA GLY A 73 -7.26 -8.49 -5.07
C GLY A 73 -6.39 -7.31 -5.51
N GLU A 74 -6.87 -6.53 -6.47
CA GLU A 74 -6.15 -5.36 -6.99
C GLU A 74 -5.92 -4.29 -5.90
N SER A 75 -6.85 -4.14 -4.97
CA SER A 75 -6.67 -3.25 -3.82
C SER A 75 -5.57 -3.72 -2.88
N ALA A 76 -5.42 -5.03 -2.68
CA ALA A 76 -4.34 -5.59 -1.88
C ALA A 76 -2.98 -5.41 -2.56
N ASP A 77 -2.90 -5.64 -3.87
CA ASP A 77 -1.68 -5.45 -4.66
C ASP A 77 -1.29 -3.97 -4.74
N LEU A 78 -2.26 -3.06 -4.89
CA LEU A 78 -2.06 -1.62 -4.80
C LEU A 78 -1.41 -1.21 -3.47
N LEU A 79 -1.93 -1.69 -2.34
CA LEU A 79 -1.39 -1.39 -1.01
C LEU A 79 0.03 -1.96 -0.83
N PHE A 80 0.27 -3.19 -1.30
CA PHE A 80 1.60 -3.80 -1.30
C PHE A 80 2.60 -2.96 -2.12
N HIS A 81 2.25 -2.62 -3.35
CA HIS A 81 3.12 -1.85 -4.23
C HIS A 81 3.34 -0.41 -3.77
N LEU A 82 2.36 0.19 -3.07
CA LEU A 82 2.52 1.48 -2.40
C LEU A 82 3.59 1.40 -1.31
N PHE A 83 3.57 0.36 -0.48
CA PHE A 83 4.54 0.18 0.61
C PHE A 83 5.94 -0.13 0.06
N VAL A 84 6.04 -0.93 -1.01
CA VAL A 84 7.31 -1.14 -1.72
C VAL A 84 7.85 0.17 -2.29
N LEU A 85 7.00 1.02 -2.86
CA LEU A 85 7.40 2.34 -3.34
C LEU A 85 7.91 3.20 -2.20
N TRP A 86 7.19 3.31 -1.08
CA TRP A 86 7.64 4.05 0.10
C TRP A 86 9.00 3.56 0.59
N ALA A 87 9.16 2.24 0.72
CA ALA A 87 10.44 1.65 1.08
C ALA A 87 11.55 2.07 0.10
N SER A 88 11.32 1.99 -1.21
CA SER A 88 12.29 2.43 -2.24
C SER A 88 12.59 3.95 -2.22
N CYS A 89 11.68 4.74 -1.63
CA CYS A 89 11.83 6.19 -1.50
C CYS A 89 12.42 6.63 -0.15
N GLY A 90 12.57 5.71 0.81
CA GLY A 90 12.95 6.04 2.19
C GLY A 90 11.82 6.66 3.01
N VAL A 91 10.56 6.47 2.58
CA VAL A 91 9.37 6.93 3.30
C VAL A 91 8.84 5.79 4.18
N THR A 92 8.40 6.13 5.38
CA THR A 92 7.80 5.20 6.34
C THR A 92 6.28 5.34 6.41
N PRO A 93 5.52 4.26 6.73
CA PRO A 93 4.09 4.37 6.98
C PRO A 93 3.75 5.34 8.10
N SER A 94 4.62 5.51 9.11
CA SER A 94 4.43 6.47 10.20
C SER A 94 4.44 7.92 9.72
N GLU A 95 5.29 8.27 8.76
CA GLU A 95 5.31 9.62 8.16
C GLU A 95 4.01 9.89 7.39
N VAL A 96 3.51 8.89 6.65
CA VAL A 96 2.25 9.02 5.91
C VAL A 96 1.05 9.07 6.85
N ALA A 97 1.05 8.26 7.92
CA ALA A 97 0.02 8.28 8.95
C ALA A 97 -0.03 9.64 9.66
N ALA A 98 1.12 10.23 9.99
CA ALA A 98 1.20 11.57 10.57
C ALA A 98 0.59 12.64 9.62
N GLU A 99 0.86 12.53 8.31
CA GLU A 99 0.24 13.41 7.31
C GLU A 99 -1.28 13.20 7.18
N LEU A 100 -1.75 11.96 7.27
CA LEU A 100 -3.20 11.67 7.30
C LEU A 100 -3.87 12.28 8.53
N MET A 101 -3.30 12.09 9.72
CA MET A 101 -3.79 12.70 10.97
C MET A 101 -3.82 14.23 10.89
N ARG A 102 -2.79 14.84 10.30
CA ARG A 102 -2.74 16.29 10.07
C ARG A 102 -3.91 16.76 9.19
N ARG A 103 -4.31 15.97 8.20
CA ARG A 103 -5.45 16.27 7.31
C ARG A 103 -6.80 16.00 7.95
N GLU A 104 -6.94 14.98 8.79
CA GLU A 104 -8.21 14.68 9.46
C GLU A 104 -8.71 15.85 10.33
N GLY A 105 -7.79 16.64 10.91
CA GLY A 105 -8.11 17.85 11.65
C GLY A 105 -8.52 19.07 10.81
N THR A 106 -8.39 18.99 9.48
CA THR A 106 -8.71 20.08 8.55
C THR A 106 -9.64 19.51 7.48
N SER A 107 -10.96 19.71 7.59
CA SER A 107 -11.85 19.10 6.60
C SER A 107 -11.40 19.48 5.18
N GLY A 108 -11.33 18.50 4.26
CA GLY A 108 -10.86 18.77 2.89
C GLY A 108 -11.74 19.78 2.13
N LEU A 109 -12.91 20.12 2.68
CA LEU A 109 -13.76 21.22 2.25
C LEU A 109 -13.23 22.57 2.77
N ASP A 110 -12.77 22.66 4.02
CA ASP A 110 -12.19 23.86 4.62
C ASP A 110 -10.82 24.21 4.02
N GLU A 111 -9.96 23.22 3.72
CA GLU A 111 -8.71 23.46 2.99
C GLU A 111 -8.96 24.03 1.58
N LYS A 112 -9.94 23.48 0.85
CA LYS A 112 -10.34 23.99 -0.48
C LYS A 112 -10.96 25.39 -0.40
N ARG A 113 -11.67 25.70 0.68
CA ARG A 113 -12.31 27.00 0.93
C ARG A 113 -11.27 28.07 1.30
N ASN A 114 -10.23 27.70 2.05
CA ASN A 114 -9.14 28.60 2.47
C ASN A 114 -8.04 28.79 1.43
N ARG A 115 -7.99 27.96 0.37
CA ARG A 115 -7.05 28.13 -0.75
C ARG A 115 -7.40 29.30 -1.69
N LYS A 116 -8.43 30.10 -1.37
CA LYS A 116 -8.73 31.38 -2.04
C LYS A 116 -8.35 32.57 -1.17
N LYS A 117 -7.09 32.97 -1.24
CA LYS A 117 -6.62 34.36 -1.42
C LYS A 117 -5.16 34.33 -1.84
#